data_AF-A0A6A4ZGW1-F1
#
_entry.id   AF-A0A6A4ZGW1-F1
#
_cell.length_a   1.000
_cell.length_b   1.000
_cell.length_c   1.000
_cell.angle_alpha   90.00
_cell.angle_beta   90.00
_cell.angle_gamma   90.00
#
_symmetry.space_group_name_H-M   'P 1'
#
loop_
_entity.id
_entity.type
_entity.pdbx_description
1 polymer ?
#
loop_
_entity_poly.entity_id
_entity_poly.type
_entity_poly.pdbx_seq_one_letter_code
_entity_poly.pdbx_strand_id
1 'polypeptide(L)'
;MLRQSSDVPTAQKMAHVEDCIRLLEMNNIADFIIRGSSVEQMKRLTIGVELAAAPSVLFLDEPTSGLDARSAKIIMTGIRKIASTGRT
;
A
#
# COMPACT_ATOMS: atom_id res chain seq x y z
N MET A 1 -4.73 16.24 1.67
CA MET A 1 -4.97 14.78 1.59
C MET A 1 -5.17 14.23 2.99
N LEU A 2 -6.25 13.48 3.20
CA LEU A 2 -6.83 13.16 4.52
C LEU A 2 -6.07 12.12 5.38
N ARG A 3 -4.99 11.51 4.88
CA ARG A 3 -4.32 10.40 5.58
C ARG A 3 -2.98 10.74 6.25
N GLN A 4 -2.44 11.93 6.02
CA GLN A 4 -1.21 12.42 6.68
C GLN A 4 -1.41 13.86 7.17
N SER A 5 -0.72 14.25 8.25
CA SER A 5 -0.79 15.59 8.86
C SER A 5 -0.67 16.71 7.82
N SER A 6 -1.39 17.82 8.03
CA SER A 6 -1.28 19.04 7.22
C SER A 6 0.15 19.56 7.10
N ASP A 7 1.00 19.29 8.11
CA ASP A 7 2.38 19.78 8.17
C ASP A 7 3.31 19.08 7.16
N VAL A 8 2.92 17.90 6.67
CA VAL A 8 3.68 17.20 5.63
C VAL A 8 3.41 17.87 4.27
N PRO A 9 4.45 18.30 3.53
CA PRO A 9 4.28 18.91 2.22
C PRO A 9 3.58 17.98 1.23
N THR A 10 2.69 18.53 0.40
CA THR A 10 1.95 17.75 -0.62
C THR A 10 2.89 16.94 -1.52
N ALA A 11 4.03 17.49 -1.92
CA ALA A 11 5.02 16.78 -2.73
C ALA A 11 5.56 15.52 -2.04
N GLN A 12 5.80 15.57 -0.72
CA GLN A 12 6.24 14.40 0.05
C GLN A 12 5.11 13.36 0.19
N LYS A 13 3.87 13.82 0.39
CA LYS A 13 2.69 12.94 0.41
C LYS A 13 2.56 12.17 -0.91
N MET A 14 2.65 12.87 -2.03
CA MET A 14 2.55 12.28 -3.37
C MET A 14 3.69 11.29 -3.63
N ALA A 15 4.93 11.66 -3.29
CA ALA A 15 6.08 10.75 -3.43
C ALA A 15 5.89 9.45 -2.63
N HIS A 16 5.36 9.53 -1.41
CA HIS A 16 5.07 8.35 -0.59
C HIS A 16 3.96 7.47 -1.19
N VAL A 17 2.93 8.09 -1.79
CA VAL A 17 1.87 7.34 -2.50
C VAL A 17 2.46 6.59 -3.70
N GLU A 18 3.31 7.23 -4.50
CA GLU A 18 3.98 6.57 -5.62
C GLU A 18 4.86 5.38 -5.18
N ASP A 19 5.56 5.53 -4.06
CA ASP A 19 6.32 4.42 -3.47
C ASP A 19 5.41 3.26 -3.06
N CYS A 20 4.24 3.54 -2.46
CA CYS A 20 3.27 2.50 -2.11
C CYS A 20 2.74 1.77 -3.35
N ILE A 21 2.37 2.51 -4.40
CA ILE A 21 1.91 1.96 -5.67
C ILE A 21 2.96 1.03 -6.27
N ARG A 22 4.23 1.47 -6.30
CA ARG A 22 5.35 0.69 -6.82
C ARG A 22 5.61 -0.56 -5.99
N LEU A 23 5.61 -0.45 -4.66
CA LEU A 23 5.93 -1.56 -3.74
C LEU A 23 4.87 -2.66 -3.73
N LEU A 24 3.62 -2.30 -4.00
CA LEU A 24 2.51 -3.25 -4.11
C LEU A 24 2.25 -3.72 -5.55
N GLU A 25 3.13 -3.34 -6.49
CA GLU A 25 3.00 -3.65 -7.92
C GLU A 25 1.62 -3.25 -8.48
N MET A 26 1.17 -2.05 -8.11
CA MET A 26 -0.14 -1.49 -8.51
C MET A 26 -0.05 -0.52 -9.69
N ASN A 27 1.13 -0.30 -10.29
CA ASN A 27 1.32 0.67 -11.38
C ASN A 27 0.34 0.45 -12.55
N ASN A 28 0.02 -0.81 -12.86
CA ASN A 28 -0.89 -1.17 -13.94
C ASN A 28 -2.38 -1.02 -13.58
N ILE A 29 -2.71 -0.66 -12.34
CA ILE A 29 -4.09 -0.45 -11.86
C ILE A 29 -4.31 0.92 -11.19
N ALA A 30 -3.27 1.74 -11.07
CA ALA A 30 -3.29 2.99 -10.31
C ALA A 30 -4.32 4.00 -10.85
N ASP A 31 -4.45 4.07 -12.17
CA ASP A 31 -5.35 5.01 -12.86
C ASP A 31 -6.71 4.39 -13.25
N PHE A 32 -6.99 3.16 -12.80
CA PHE A 32 -8.22 2.45 -13.15
C PHE A 32 -9.31 2.67 -12.12
N ILE A 33 -10.56 2.69 -12.59
CA ILE A 33 -11.73 2.65 -11.70
C ILE A 33 -11.78 1.28 -11.02
N ILE A 34 -11.90 1.28 -9.69
CA ILE A 34 -11.86 0.08 -8.83
C ILE A 34 -13.03 -0.90 -9.09
N ARG A 35 -14.10 -0.46 -9.77
CA ARG A 35 -15.24 -1.33 -10.11
C ARG A 35 -14.78 -2.45 -11.04
N GLY A 36 -14.98 -3.70 -10.61
CA GLY A 36 -14.58 -4.89 -11.37
C GLY A 36 -13.15 -5.36 -11.08
N SER A 37 -12.44 -4.76 -10.12
CA SER A 37 -11.14 -5.25 -9.66
C SER A 37 -11.25 -6.65 -9.05
N SER A 38 -10.24 -7.48 -9.29
CA SER A 38 -10.14 -8.81 -8.67
C SER A 38 -9.95 -8.71 -7.16
N VAL A 39 -10.21 -9.82 -6.45
CA VAL A 39 -9.98 -9.91 -4.99
C VAL A 39 -8.54 -9.54 -4.64
N GLU A 40 -7.57 -9.97 -5.44
CA GLU A 40 -6.15 -9.65 -5.21
C GLU A 40 -5.83 -8.16 -5.40
N GLN A 41 -6.44 -7.52 -6.41
CA GLN A 41 -6.30 -6.09 -6.65
C GLN A 41 -6.94 -5.28 -5.51
N MET A 42 -8.13 -5.69 -5.06
CA MET A 42 -8.80 -5.09 -3.90
C MET A 42 -7.95 -5.22 -2.64
N LYS A 43 -7.33 -6.39 -2.42
CA LYS A 43 -6.50 -6.61 -1.24
C LYS A 43 -5.24 -5.74 -1.23
N ARG A 44 -4.56 -5.63 -2.38
CA ARG A 44 -3.43 -4.70 -2.56
C ARG A 44 -3.86 -3.25 -2.34
N LEU A 45 -5.01 -2.86 -2.89
CA LEU A 45 -5.55 -1.51 -2.71
C LEU A 45 -5.82 -1.19 -1.24
N THR A 46 -6.50 -2.08 -0.50
CA THR A 46 -6.77 -1.87 0.92
C THR A 46 -5.47 -1.70 1.71
N ILE A 47 -4.48 -2.56 1.47
CA ILE A 47 -3.17 -2.47 2.12
C ILE A 47 -2.46 -1.16 1.74
N GLY A 48 -2.46 -0.78 0.45
CA GLY A 48 -1.85 0.46 -0.04
C GLY A 48 -2.47 1.72 0.56
N VAL A 49 -3.79 1.71 0.76
CA VAL A 49 -4.53 2.81 1.40
C VAL A 49 -4.13 2.99 2.87
N GLU A 50 -3.90 1.89 3.59
CA GLU A 50 -3.41 1.95 4.98
C GLU A 50 -1.93 2.36 5.04
N LEU A 51 -1.09 1.88 4.13
CA LEU A 51 0.32 2.27 4.05
C LEU A 51 0.52 3.73 3.64
N ALA A 52 -0.35 4.27 2.80
CA ALA A 52 -0.32 5.68 2.38
C ALA A 52 -0.55 6.64 3.55
N ALA A 53 -1.21 6.19 4.62
CA ALA A 53 -1.33 6.96 5.87
C ALA A 53 0.01 7.12 6.62
N ALA A 54 1.05 6.39 6.20
CA ALA A 54 2.35 6.35 6.85
C ALA A 54 2.24 6.10 8.37
N PRO A 55 1.54 5.03 8.81
CA PRO A 55 1.33 4.76 10.23
C PRO A 55 2.66 4.42 10.91
N SER A 56 2.79 4.77 12.20
CA SER A 56 3.91 4.35 13.05
C SER A 56 3.84 2.88 13.44
N VAL A 57 2.62 2.31 13.48
CA VAL A 57 2.37 0.89 13.77
C VAL A 57 1.36 0.35 12.78
N LEU A 58 1.67 -0.80 12.16
CA LEU A 58 0.79 -1.48 11.22
C LEU A 58 0.37 -2.84 11.79
N PHE A 59 -0.93 -3.02 11.96
CA PHE A 59 -1.53 -4.32 12.28
C PHE A 59 -2.00 -4.99 11.00
N LEU A 60 -1.73 -6.29 10.86
CA LEU A 60 -2.09 -7.07 9.68
C LEU A 60 -2.81 -8.32 10.15
N ASP A 61 -4.11 -8.38 9.89
CA ASP A 61 -4.90 -9.60 10.10
C ASP A 61 -5.13 -10.28 8.75
N GLU A 62 -4.64 -11.51 8.63
CA GLU A 62 -4.64 -12.31 7.40
C GLU A 62 -4.28 -11.55 6.09
N PRO A 63 -3.11 -10.88 6.02
CA PRO A 63 -2.76 -10.01 4.88
C PRO A 63 -2.63 -10.75 3.54
N THR A 64 -2.53 -12.07 3.56
CA THR A 64 -2.31 -12.92 2.39
C THR A 64 -3.47 -13.88 2.09
N SER A 65 -4.56 -13.86 2.86
CA SER A 65 -5.67 -14.79 2.60
C SER A 65 -6.33 -14.53 1.24
N GLY A 66 -6.62 -15.61 0.50
CA GLY A 66 -7.21 -15.54 -0.84
C GLY A 66 -6.25 -15.10 -1.96
N LEU A 67 -4.93 -15.02 -1.69
CA LEU A 67 -3.91 -14.74 -2.70
C LEU A 67 -3.16 -16.01 -3.11
N ASP A 68 -2.70 -16.06 -4.35
CA ASP A 68 -1.69 -17.03 -4.73
C ASP A 68 -0.33 -16.76 -4.04
N ALA A 69 0.58 -17.74 -4.09
CA ALA A 69 1.88 -17.65 -3.43
C ALA A 69 2.76 -16.49 -3.96
N ARG A 70 2.61 -16.11 -5.22
CA ARG A 70 3.37 -15.02 -5.84
C ARG A 70 2.87 -13.68 -5.32
N SER A 71 1.56 -13.45 -5.38
CA SER A 71 0.87 -12.26 -4.89
C SER A 71 1.12 -12.06 -3.39
N ALA A 72 1.02 -13.12 -2.59
CA ALA A 72 1.34 -13.08 -1.17
C ALA A 72 2.78 -12.64 -0.89
N LYS A 73 3.75 -13.16 -1.65
CA LYS A 73 5.18 -12.79 -1.51
C LYS A 73 5.42 -11.32 -1.87
N ILE A 74 4.81 -10.82 -2.94
CA ILE A 74 4.92 -9.42 -3.37
C ILE A 74 4.43 -8.50 -2.25
N ILE A 75 3.22 -8.74 -1.73
CA ILE A 75 2.64 -7.94 -0.64
C ILE A 75 3.54 -7.96 0.59
N MET A 76 3.95 -9.13 1.07
CA MET A 76 4.78 -9.22 2.28
C MET A 76 6.17 -8.60 2.08
N THR A 77 6.72 -8.62 0.87
CA THR A 77 7.98 -7.93 0.54
C THR A 77 7.79 -6.41 0.56
N GLY A 78 6.70 -5.90 -0.02
CA GLY A 78 6.35 -4.48 0.00
C GLY A 78 6.16 -3.95 1.42
N ILE A 79 5.35 -4.65 2.22
CA ILE A 79 5.13 -4.34 3.64
C ILE A 79 6.45 -4.32 4.41
N ARG A 80 7.30 -5.35 4.25
CA ARG A 80 8.60 -5.41 4.93
C ARG A 80 9.51 -4.24 4.55
N LYS A 81 9.54 -3.85 3.27
CA LYS A 81 10.33 -2.71 2.81
C LYS A 81 9.85 -1.41 3.47
N ILE A 82 8.55 -1.18 3.54
CA ILE A 82 7.98 0.03 4.18
C ILE A 82 8.24 0.03 5.68
N ALA A 83 8.09 -1.11 6.36
CA ALA A 83 8.43 -1.25 7.77
C ALA A 83 9.93 -0.96 8.02
N SER A 84 10.80 -1.36 7.09
CA SER A 84 12.25 -1.13 7.20
C SER A 84 12.69 0.31 6.95
N THR A 85 11.85 1.18 6.38
CA THR A 85 12.20 2.60 6.18
C THR A 85 12.12 3.44 7.46
N GLY A 86 11.99 2.81 8.64
CA GLY A 86 12.21 3.49 9.93
C GLY A 86 11.17 4.54 10.30
N ARG A 87 9.90 4.32 9.97
CA ARG A 87 8.81 5.11 10.56
C ARG A 87 8.48 4.56 11.95
N THR A 88 9.34 4.84 12.92
CA THR A 88 9.13 4.58 14.36
C THR A 88 8.99 5.89 15.09
#